data_AF-X8DPM6-F1
#
_entry.id   AF-X8DPM6-F1
#
_cell.length_a   1.000
_cell.length_b   1.000
_cell.length_c   1.000
_cell.angle_alpha   90.00
_cell.angle_beta   90.00
_cell.angle_gamma   90.00
#
_symmetry.space_group_name_H-M   'P 1'
#
loop_
_entity.id
_entity.type
_entity.pdbx_description
1 polymer ?
#
loop_
_entity_poly.entity_id
_entity_poly.type
_entity_poly.pdbx_seq_one_letter_code
_entity_poly.pdbx_strand_id
1 'polypeptide(L)'
;MLRGAAAAVVKNMSASLEIPTATSVRAIPAKLMIDNRIVINNHLKRTRGGKISFTHLLGYAIVQAIKDFPNMNRHFAEVDGKPVAITPAHVNLGLAIDLPGKDGNRTLVVAAIKGCEALGFGQFIAAYEDIVRRARDGKLTAEDFSGVTISLTNPGTIGTVHSVPRLMRGQGAIIGAGALEYPAEFQGASEERIADLGIGKHMTLTSTYDHRIIQGAESGDFLRTVHQLLLSDDFFDDIFRELGIPYEPVRWRIDNPDSIVDKNARVLELIAAYRNRGHLMADTDPLRLDKTRFRSHPDLDVLSHGLTLWDLDREFKVSGFQGQEYMKLRDVLSVLRDAYCRHAGVEYTHILEPEQQKWLQERIEAKHDKPTVAEQKYILSKLNAAEAFETFLATKYVGQKRFSLEGAEGVIPMMDAVIDQSAEHGLDEVVIGMPHRGRLNVLANIVGKPYSQIFTEFEGNLNPALAHGSGDVKYHLGASGTYIQMFGDNDIEVSLTANPSHLEAVDPVLEGLVRAKQDLLDVGTDGGRFTVVPLMLHGDAAFAGQGVVAETLNLANLPATAPAAPFTSWSTTRSVSPPRRSTRAPPSTAPISRK
;
A
#
# COMPACT_ATOMS: atom_id res chain seq x y z
N MET A 1 20.78 -41.01 -29.74
CA MET A 1 21.45 -41.01 -28.41
C MET A 1 20.96 -39.81 -27.62
N LEU A 2 20.45 -40.03 -26.39
CA LEU A 2 20.13 -38.95 -25.47
C LEU A 2 21.44 -38.36 -24.91
N ARG A 3 21.60 -37.04 -24.93
CA ARG A 3 22.83 -36.32 -24.52
C ARG A 3 22.47 -35.14 -23.62
N GLY A 4 23.45 -34.62 -22.86
CA GLY A 4 23.24 -33.46 -21.98
C GLY A 4 22.16 -33.69 -20.92
N ALA A 5 21.21 -32.75 -20.79
CA ALA A 5 20.11 -32.84 -19.83
C ALA A 5 19.27 -34.12 -19.97
N ALA A 6 19.01 -34.58 -21.20
CA ALA A 6 18.24 -35.80 -21.43
C ALA A 6 18.97 -37.06 -20.91
N ALA A 7 20.30 -37.11 -20.99
CA ALA A 7 21.09 -38.20 -20.40
C ALA A 7 21.08 -38.16 -18.87
N ALA A 8 21.12 -36.95 -18.29
CA ALA A 8 20.97 -36.76 -16.84
C ALA A 8 19.58 -37.22 -16.34
N VAL A 9 18.52 -36.92 -17.09
CA VAL A 9 17.16 -37.42 -16.79
C VAL A 9 17.13 -38.94 -16.81
N VAL A 10 17.69 -39.60 -17.83
CA VAL A 10 17.75 -41.08 -17.88
C VAL A 10 18.48 -41.63 -16.65
N LYS A 11 19.66 -41.09 -16.31
CA LYS A 11 20.42 -41.52 -15.13
C LYS A 11 19.60 -41.40 -13.85
N ASN A 12 18.95 -40.25 -13.66
CA ASN A 12 18.16 -39.97 -12.46
C ASN A 12 16.89 -40.84 -12.39
N MET A 13 16.19 -41.03 -13.51
CA MET A 13 14.99 -41.87 -13.56
C MET A 13 15.34 -43.35 -13.33
N SER A 14 16.42 -43.86 -13.93
CA SER A 14 16.90 -45.22 -13.65
C SER A 14 17.25 -45.40 -12.17
N ALA A 15 17.94 -44.45 -11.54
CA ALA A 15 18.25 -44.50 -10.12
C ALA A 15 16.99 -44.44 -9.22
N SER A 16 15.92 -43.78 -9.68
CA SER A 16 14.65 -43.70 -8.93
C SER A 16 13.89 -45.02 -8.86
N LEU A 17 14.23 -46.02 -9.68
CA LEU A 17 13.56 -47.33 -9.69
C LEU A 17 13.74 -48.10 -8.39
N GLU A 18 14.83 -47.83 -7.68
CA GLU A 18 15.19 -48.51 -6.43
C GLU A 18 14.56 -47.89 -5.18
N ILE A 19 13.80 -46.80 -5.33
CA ILE A 19 13.14 -46.14 -4.22
C ILE A 19 11.68 -46.62 -4.18
N PRO A 20 11.28 -47.43 -3.18
CA PRO A 20 9.90 -47.87 -3.02
C PRO A 20 9.06 -46.70 -2.50
N THR A 21 8.41 -46.00 -3.43
CA THR A 21 7.57 -44.85 -3.10
C THR A 21 6.14 -45.27 -2.79
N ALA A 22 5.52 -44.60 -1.81
CA ALA A 22 4.08 -44.58 -1.63
C ALA A 22 3.55 -43.14 -1.78
N THR A 23 2.24 -42.99 -1.97
CA THR A 23 1.63 -41.67 -2.20
C THR A 23 0.41 -41.48 -1.33
N SER A 24 0.39 -40.36 -0.60
CA SER A 24 -0.78 -39.86 0.12
C SER A 24 -1.35 -38.67 -0.64
N VAL A 25 -2.68 -38.55 -0.67
CA VAL A 25 -3.39 -37.51 -1.41
C VAL A 25 -4.39 -36.82 -0.49
N ARG A 26 -4.47 -35.49 -0.55
CA ARG A 26 -5.50 -34.71 0.13
C ARG A 26 -6.02 -33.58 -0.77
N ALA A 27 -7.34 -33.47 -0.90
CA ALA A 27 -7.98 -32.28 -1.43
C ALA A 27 -8.00 -31.19 -0.35
N ILE A 28 -7.55 -29.98 -0.70
CA ILE A 28 -7.44 -28.83 0.21
C ILE A 28 -8.26 -27.67 -0.36
N PRO A 29 -9.18 -27.07 0.43
CA PRO A 29 -9.90 -25.88 0.00
C PRO A 29 -8.92 -24.73 -0.21
N ALA A 30 -9.02 -24.06 -1.36
CA ALA A 30 -8.11 -23.00 -1.75
C ALA A 30 -8.71 -21.59 -1.58
N LYS A 31 -9.97 -21.47 -1.15
CA LYS A 31 -10.68 -20.19 -1.11
C LYS A 31 -9.97 -19.13 -0.25
N LEU A 32 -9.60 -19.46 0.99
CA LEU A 32 -8.87 -18.52 1.86
C LEU A 32 -7.54 -18.07 1.23
N MET A 33 -6.79 -19.02 0.69
CA MET A 33 -5.51 -18.76 0.04
C MET A 33 -5.68 -17.88 -1.22
N ILE A 34 -6.74 -18.08 -2.02
CA ILE A 34 -7.08 -17.24 -3.18
C ILE A 34 -7.41 -15.82 -2.71
N ASP A 35 -8.31 -15.69 -1.75
CA ASP A 35 -8.81 -14.39 -1.29
C ASP A 35 -7.71 -13.56 -0.62
N ASN A 36 -6.90 -14.16 0.27
CA ASN A 36 -5.75 -13.48 0.86
C ASN A 36 -4.69 -13.12 -0.17
N ARG A 37 -4.43 -13.97 -1.17
CA ARG A 37 -3.50 -13.65 -2.26
C ARG A 37 -3.98 -12.46 -3.10
N ILE A 38 -5.28 -12.29 -3.30
CA ILE A 38 -5.84 -11.12 -3.99
C ILE A 38 -5.57 -9.86 -3.16
N VAL A 39 -5.86 -9.89 -1.85
CA VAL A 39 -5.60 -8.77 -0.94
C VAL A 39 -4.12 -8.39 -0.95
N ILE A 40 -3.22 -9.37 -0.79
CA ILE A 40 -1.77 -9.18 -0.82
C ILE A 40 -1.33 -8.52 -2.14
N ASN A 41 -1.73 -9.07 -3.28
CA ASN A 41 -1.29 -8.55 -4.58
C ASN A 41 -1.87 -7.17 -4.90
N ASN A 42 -3.09 -6.88 -4.45
CA ASN A 42 -3.68 -5.55 -4.58
C ASN A 42 -2.90 -4.51 -3.77
N HIS A 43 -2.42 -4.88 -2.57
CA HIS A 43 -1.54 -4.02 -1.79
C HIS A 43 -0.17 -3.83 -2.47
N LEU A 44 0.49 -4.91 -2.89
CA LEU A 44 1.81 -4.84 -3.54
C LEU A 44 1.79 -4.02 -4.84
N LYS A 45 0.75 -4.16 -5.67
CA LYS A 45 0.58 -3.38 -6.91
C LYS A 45 0.52 -1.86 -6.69
N ARG A 46 0.22 -1.42 -5.46
CA ARG A 46 0.04 -0.02 -5.07
C ARG A 46 1.19 0.56 -4.27
N THR A 47 2.00 -0.30 -3.64
CA THR A 47 3.11 0.12 -2.79
C THR A 47 4.44 -0.13 -3.50
N ARG A 48 5.16 -1.19 -3.12
CA ARG A 48 6.54 -1.46 -3.54
C ARG A 48 6.63 -2.30 -4.82
N GLY A 49 5.50 -2.73 -5.38
CA GLY A 49 5.45 -3.68 -6.49
C GLY A 49 5.68 -5.13 -6.02
N GLY A 50 5.86 -6.04 -6.98
CA GLY A 50 5.98 -7.47 -6.74
C GLY A 50 4.64 -8.23 -6.81
N LYS A 51 4.72 -9.57 -6.78
CA LYS A 51 3.55 -10.45 -6.89
C LYS A 51 3.78 -11.73 -6.12
N ILE A 52 2.85 -12.08 -5.24
CA ILE A 52 2.84 -13.37 -4.56
C ILE A 52 2.14 -14.41 -5.42
N SER A 53 2.80 -15.55 -5.63
CA SER A 53 2.26 -16.73 -6.30
C SER A 53 1.65 -17.70 -5.28
N PHE A 54 0.80 -18.64 -5.74
CA PHE A 54 0.34 -19.73 -4.87
C PHE A 54 1.49 -20.61 -4.41
N THR A 55 2.51 -20.79 -5.25
CA THR A 55 3.72 -21.55 -4.93
C THR A 55 4.50 -20.94 -3.77
N HIS A 56 4.48 -19.61 -3.59
CA HIS A 56 5.10 -18.97 -2.42
C HIS A 56 4.39 -19.38 -1.13
N LEU A 57 3.05 -19.33 -1.12
CA LEU A 57 2.25 -19.68 0.06
C LEU A 57 2.37 -21.18 0.37
N LEU A 58 2.28 -22.04 -0.65
CA LEU A 58 2.44 -23.49 -0.51
C LEU A 58 3.84 -23.88 -0.05
N GLY A 59 4.89 -23.32 -0.68
CA GLY A 59 6.27 -23.60 -0.32
C GLY A 59 6.56 -23.21 1.14
N TYR A 60 6.06 -22.05 1.57
CA TYR A 60 6.21 -21.62 2.96
C TYR A 60 5.40 -22.50 3.92
N ALA A 61 4.17 -22.87 3.59
CA ALA A 61 3.36 -23.78 4.40
C ALA A 61 4.01 -25.16 4.57
N ILE A 62 4.64 -25.69 3.50
CA ILE A 62 5.44 -26.93 3.55
C ILE A 62 6.62 -26.78 4.52
N VAL A 63 7.37 -25.69 4.42
CA VAL A 63 8.50 -25.41 5.33
C VAL A 63 8.03 -25.32 6.79
N GLN A 64 6.89 -24.68 7.06
CA GLN A 64 6.34 -24.61 8.42
C GLN A 64 5.87 -25.99 8.90
N ALA A 65 5.17 -26.76 8.06
CA ALA A 65 4.71 -28.10 8.43
C ALA A 65 5.87 -29.06 8.75
N ILE A 66 7.04 -28.92 8.12
CA ILE A 66 8.21 -29.75 8.41
C ILE A 66 8.70 -29.59 9.86
N LYS A 67 8.45 -28.43 10.49
CA LYS A 67 8.84 -28.21 11.90
C LYS A 67 8.14 -29.19 12.84
N ASP A 68 6.89 -29.54 12.53
CA ASP A 68 6.11 -30.54 13.29
C ASP A 68 6.38 -31.98 12.81
N PHE A 69 6.84 -32.14 11.56
CA PHE A 69 7.10 -33.43 10.93
C PHE A 69 8.53 -33.52 10.38
N PRO A 70 9.57 -33.49 11.23
CA PRO A 70 10.96 -33.49 10.79
C PRO A 70 11.35 -34.75 10.00
N ASN A 71 10.63 -35.86 10.18
CA ASN A 71 10.87 -37.10 9.43
C ASN A 71 10.57 -36.95 7.94
N MET A 72 9.63 -36.06 7.56
CA MET A 72 9.33 -35.76 6.15
C MET A 72 10.51 -35.12 5.42
N ASN A 73 11.48 -34.55 6.16
CA ASN A 73 12.71 -33.97 5.64
C ASN A 73 13.89 -34.98 5.59
N ARG A 74 13.73 -36.20 6.12
CA ARG A 74 14.77 -37.23 6.12
C ARG A 74 14.92 -37.88 4.75
N HIS A 75 16.03 -38.57 4.51
CA HIS A 75 16.17 -39.44 3.34
C HIS A 75 16.82 -40.78 3.71
N PHE A 76 16.53 -41.82 2.92
CA PHE A 76 17.15 -43.12 3.07
C PHE A 76 18.59 -43.13 2.51
N ALA A 77 19.51 -43.72 3.26
CA ALA A 77 20.85 -44.06 2.79
C ALA A 77 21.30 -45.40 3.38
N GLU A 78 22.28 -46.03 2.74
CA GLU A 78 23.04 -47.11 3.34
C GLU A 78 24.38 -46.57 3.85
N VAL A 79 24.62 -46.70 5.15
CA VAL A 79 25.88 -46.30 5.80
C VAL A 79 26.48 -47.56 6.40
N ASP A 80 27.71 -47.90 5.98
CA ASP A 80 28.40 -49.13 6.38
C ASP A 80 27.56 -50.40 6.17
N GLY A 81 26.83 -50.45 5.05
CA GLY A 81 25.96 -51.58 4.68
C GLY A 81 24.67 -51.71 5.50
N LYS A 82 24.36 -50.71 6.35
CA LYS A 82 23.13 -50.69 7.15
C LYS A 82 22.14 -49.65 6.62
N PRO A 83 20.84 -49.97 6.55
CA PRO A 83 19.81 -48.99 6.19
C PRO A 83 19.65 -47.94 7.29
N VAL A 84 19.75 -46.66 6.93
CA VAL A 84 19.66 -45.53 7.86
C VAL A 84 18.74 -44.43 7.30
N ALA A 85 17.93 -43.85 8.17
CA ALA A 85 17.21 -42.61 7.90
C ALA A 85 18.09 -41.41 8.30
N ILE A 86 18.62 -40.69 7.31
CA ILE A 86 19.49 -39.52 7.53
C ILE A 86 18.65 -38.29 7.80
N THR A 87 18.98 -37.55 8.86
CA THR A 87 18.39 -36.25 9.17
C THR A 87 19.31 -35.15 8.65
N PRO A 88 18.90 -34.37 7.62
CA PRO A 88 19.68 -33.25 7.13
C PRO A 88 19.79 -32.13 8.18
N ALA A 89 20.83 -31.32 8.08
CA ALA A 89 21.03 -30.16 8.97
C ALA A 89 20.00 -29.04 8.76
N HIS A 90 19.46 -28.92 7.54
CA HIS A 90 18.58 -27.83 7.12
C HIS A 90 17.37 -28.35 6.34
N VAL A 91 16.34 -27.52 6.24
CA VAL A 91 15.24 -27.70 5.29
C VAL A 91 15.59 -26.95 4.02
N ASN A 92 15.95 -27.68 2.97
CA ASN A 92 16.29 -27.10 1.68
C ASN A 92 15.17 -27.42 0.69
N LEU A 93 14.28 -26.45 0.46
CA LEU A 93 13.12 -26.63 -0.40
C LEU A 93 13.53 -26.58 -1.87
N GLY A 94 13.42 -27.72 -2.55
CA GLY A 94 13.60 -27.84 -4.00
C GLY A 94 12.40 -27.27 -4.75
N LEU A 95 12.64 -26.22 -5.52
CA LEU A 95 11.62 -25.58 -6.35
C LEU A 95 11.76 -26.03 -7.80
N ALA A 96 10.69 -26.61 -8.36
CA ALA A 96 10.61 -26.91 -9.78
C ALA A 96 10.36 -25.62 -10.59
N ILE A 97 11.34 -25.23 -11.41
CA ILE A 97 11.32 -24.03 -12.25
C ILE A 97 11.26 -24.47 -13.70
N ASP A 98 10.25 -23.98 -14.39
CA ASP A 98 10.07 -24.21 -15.82
C ASP A 98 10.78 -23.11 -16.61
N LEU A 99 11.84 -23.50 -17.33
CA LEU A 99 12.68 -22.60 -18.11
C LEU A 99 12.37 -22.72 -19.61
N PRO A 100 12.00 -21.61 -20.29
CA PRO A 100 11.85 -21.61 -21.73
C PRO A 100 13.22 -21.72 -22.40
N GLY A 101 13.38 -22.70 -23.28
CA GLY A 101 14.53 -22.87 -24.16
C GLY A 101 14.43 -22.03 -25.43
N LYS A 102 15.55 -21.89 -26.15
CA LYS A 102 15.67 -21.04 -27.35
C LYS A 102 14.76 -21.46 -28.51
N ASP A 103 14.38 -22.73 -28.58
CA ASP A 103 13.57 -23.31 -29.67
C ASP A 103 12.09 -23.53 -29.27
N GLY A 104 11.62 -22.88 -28.21
CA GLY A 104 10.27 -23.11 -27.65
C GLY A 104 10.14 -24.37 -26.78
N ASN A 105 11.16 -25.22 -26.73
CA ASN A 105 11.23 -26.35 -25.79
C ASN A 105 11.34 -25.87 -24.35
N ARG A 106 10.65 -26.53 -23.41
CA ARG A 106 10.66 -26.20 -21.98
C ARG A 106 11.53 -27.19 -21.22
N THR A 107 12.38 -26.69 -20.32
CA THR A 107 13.21 -27.54 -19.45
C THR A 107 12.84 -27.28 -18.00
N LEU A 108 12.43 -28.33 -17.29
CA LEU A 108 12.19 -28.26 -15.87
C LEU A 108 13.50 -28.50 -15.11
N VAL A 109 13.84 -27.60 -14.20
CA VAL A 109 14.97 -27.77 -13.28
C VAL A 109 14.51 -27.61 -11.84
N VAL A 110 15.16 -28.30 -10.90
CA VAL A 110 14.84 -28.20 -9.47
C VAL A 110 16.01 -27.55 -8.74
N ALA A 111 15.81 -26.34 -8.21
CA ALA A 111 16.82 -25.60 -7.48
C ALA A 111 16.45 -25.47 -6.00
N ALA A 112 17.44 -25.53 -5.11
CA ALA A 112 17.26 -25.50 -3.67
C ALA A 112 17.20 -24.07 -3.13
N ILE A 113 16.15 -23.74 -2.39
CA ILE A 113 16.15 -22.64 -1.42
C ILE A 113 16.69 -23.22 -0.13
N LYS A 114 17.84 -22.74 0.35
CA LYS A 114 18.57 -23.34 1.47
C LYS A 114 18.17 -22.75 2.83
N GLY A 115 18.22 -23.56 3.89
CA GLY A 115 18.06 -23.10 5.28
C GLY A 115 16.69 -22.49 5.58
N CYS A 116 15.63 -23.02 4.97
CA CYS A 116 14.30 -22.43 5.01
C CYS A 116 13.69 -22.39 6.42
N GLU A 117 14.11 -23.27 7.33
CA GLU A 117 13.57 -23.36 8.69
C GLU A 117 13.76 -22.06 9.51
N ALA A 118 14.79 -21.30 9.18
CA ALA A 118 15.15 -20.05 9.85
C ALA A 118 14.58 -18.78 9.18
N LEU A 119 13.89 -18.93 8.03
CA LEU A 119 13.41 -17.79 7.24
C LEU A 119 12.00 -17.36 7.66
N GLY A 120 11.84 -16.06 7.93
CA GLY A 120 10.53 -15.41 7.90
C GLY A 120 9.96 -15.37 6.48
N PHE A 121 8.65 -15.08 6.33
CA PHE A 121 8.02 -15.10 5.00
C PHE A 121 8.69 -14.11 4.02
N GLY A 122 9.06 -12.91 4.49
CA GLY A 122 9.75 -11.91 3.66
C GLY A 122 11.13 -12.38 3.17
N GLN A 123 11.87 -13.11 4.01
CA GLN A 123 13.17 -13.67 3.64
C GLN A 123 13.02 -14.87 2.70
N PHE A 124 12.01 -15.71 2.94
CA PHE A 124 11.69 -16.85 2.09
C PHE A 124 11.35 -16.40 0.65
N ILE A 125 10.52 -15.38 0.47
CA ILE A 125 10.20 -14.86 -0.86
C ILE A 125 11.43 -14.24 -1.55
N ALA A 126 12.30 -13.57 -0.80
CA ALA A 126 13.52 -12.98 -1.37
C ALA A 126 14.47 -14.07 -1.87
N ALA A 127 14.66 -15.14 -1.09
CA ALA A 127 15.46 -16.29 -1.49
C ALA A 127 14.83 -17.05 -2.68
N TYR A 128 13.50 -17.19 -2.68
CA TYR A 128 12.75 -17.78 -3.80
C TYR A 128 12.95 -16.99 -5.10
N GLU A 129 12.73 -15.67 -5.07
CA GLU A 129 12.84 -14.82 -6.26
C GLU A 129 14.28 -14.69 -6.75
N ASP A 130 15.27 -14.75 -5.85
CA ASP A 130 16.68 -14.83 -6.26
C ASP A 130 16.96 -16.09 -7.09
N ILE A 131 16.52 -17.25 -6.61
CA ILE A 131 16.67 -18.53 -7.33
C ILE A 131 15.94 -18.48 -8.68
N VAL A 132 14.71 -17.98 -8.73
CA VAL A 132 13.93 -17.85 -9.99
C VAL A 132 14.60 -16.89 -10.97
N ARG A 133 15.08 -15.73 -10.49
CA ARG A 133 15.80 -14.76 -11.33
C ARG A 133 17.08 -15.37 -11.88
N ARG A 134 17.92 -16.00 -11.05
CA ARG A 134 19.16 -16.64 -11.50
C ARG A 134 18.88 -17.80 -12.44
N ALA A 135 17.81 -18.56 -12.24
CA ALA A 135 17.38 -19.60 -13.17
C ALA A 135 17.04 -19.04 -14.56
N ARG A 136 16.23 -17.97 -14.61
CA ARG A 136 15.87 -17.30 -15.88
C ARG A 136 17.06 -16.65 -16.58
N ASP A 137 17.99 -16.09 -15.81
CA ASP A 137 19.22 -15.47 -16.31
C ASP A 137 20.30 -16.51 -16.69
N GLY A 138 20.08 -17.80 -16.45
CA GLY A 138 21.08 -18.86 -16.70
C GLY A 138 22.31 -18.79 -15.77
N LYS A 139 22.15 -18.25 -14.56
CA LYS A 139 23.19 -18.03 -13.54
C LYS A 139 23.15 -19.01 -12.37
N LEU A 140 22.41 -20.12 -12.50
CA LEU A 140 22.45 -21.18 -11.48
C LEU A 140 23.78 -21.93 -11.55
N THR A 141 24.30 -22.28 -10.38
CA THR A 141 25.53 -23.02 -10.18
C THR A 141 25.22 -24.47 -9.78
N ALA A 142 26.23 -25.36 -9.81
CA ALA A 142 26.06 -26.75 -9.37
C ALA A 142 25.57 -26.85 -7.91
N GLU A 143 25.96 -25.89 -7.07
CA GLU A 143 25.56 -25.83 -5.67
C GLU A 143 24.05 -25.61 -5.49
N ASP A 144 23.42 -24.84 -6.38
CA ASP A 144 21.97 -24.57 -6.35
C ASP A 144 21.13 -25.82 -6.61
N PHE A 145 21.67 -26.83 -7.29
CA PHE A 145 20.98 -28.09 -7.57
C PHE A 145 21.23 -29.16 -6.49
N SER A 146 22.09 -28.87 -5.53
CA SER A 146 22.54 -29.82 -4.50
C SER A 146 21.82 -29.62 -3.17
N GLY A 147 21.72 -30.71 -2.39
CA GLY A 147 21.26 -30.64 -1.01
C GLY A 147 19.75 -30.41 -0.82
N VAL A 148 18.92 -30.54 -1.86
CA VAL A 148 17.45 -30.55 -1.74
C VAL A 148 17.02 -31.68 -0.80
N THR A 149 16.19 -31.37 0.20
CA THR A 149 15.71 -32.35 1.19
C THR A 149 14.25 -32.73 0.98
N ILE A 150 13.46 -31.78 0.48
CA ILE A 150 12.06 -31.92 0.07
C ILE A 150 11.82 -31.01 -1.13
N SER A 151 10.92 -31.37 -2.04
CA SER A 151 10.62 -30.52 -3.20
C SER A 151 9.13 -30.25 -3.40
N LEU A 152 8.84 -29.09 -3.99
CA LEU A 152 7.51 -28.69 -4.43
C LEU A 152 7.48 -28.63 -5.95
N THR A 153 6.56 -29.38 -6.55
CA THR A 153 6.25 -29.32 -7.98
C THR A 153 4.82 -28.85 -8.19
N ASN A 154 4.59 -27.96 -9.16
CA ASN A 154 3.28 -27.35 -9.42
C ASN A 154 2.82 -27.56 -10.87
N PRO A 155 2.42 -28.79 -11.24
CA PRO A 155 1.83 -29.06 -12.55
C PRO A 155 0.39 -28.51 -12.67
N GLY A 156 -0.22 -28.04 -11.58
CA GLY A 156 -1.53 -27.41 -11.60
C GLY A 156 -1.64 -26.20 -12.55
N THR A 157 -0.53 -25.53 -12.86
CA THR A 157 -0.51 -24.40 -13.80
C THR A 157 -0.86 -24.79 -15.24
N ILE A 158 -0.77 -26.08 -15.58
CA ILE A 158 -1.13 -26.63 -16.90
C ILE A 158 -2.38 -27.52 -16.84
N GLY A 159 -3.18 -27.41 -15.76
CA GLY A 159 -4.44 -28.15 -15.61
C GLY A 159 -4.28 -29.59 -15.10
N THR A 160 -3.10 -29.97 -14.59
CA THR A 160 -2.92 -31.31 -14.01
C THR A 160 -3.58 -31.39 -12.63
N VAL A 161 -4.57 -32.27 -12.48
CA VAL A 161 -5.34 -32.46 -11.23
C VAL A 161 -4.44 -32.93 -10.08
N HIS A 162 -3.61 -33.95 -10.30
CA HIS A 162 -2.63 -34.41 -9.33
C HIS A 162 -1.46 -35.07 -10.05
N SER A 163 -0.28 -35.06 -9.42
CA SER A 163 0.93 -35.68 -9.96
C SER A 163 1.53 -36.63 -8.93
N VAL A 164 2.04 -37.76 -9.42
CA VAL A 164 2.77 -38.76 -8.62
C VAL A 164 4.22 -38.78 -9.12
N PRO A 165 5.05 -37.81 -8.70
CA PRO A 165 6.42 -37.70 -9.17
C PRO A 165 7.27 -38.87 -8.68
N ARG A 166 8.29 -39.25 -9.46
CA ARG A 166 9.31 -40.20 -9.02
C ARG A 166 10.25 -39.51 -8.04
N LEU A 167 10.44 -40.10 -6.85
CA LEU A 167 11.35 -39.58 -5.82
C LEU A 167 12.81 -39.77 -6.26
N MET A 168 13.68 -38.79 -6.00
CA MET A 168 15.12 -38.91 -6.27
C MET A 168 15.88 -39.30 -5.00
N ARG A 169 17.06 -39.92 -5.15
CA ARG A 169 17.94 -40.18 -4.00
C ARG A 169 18.32 -38.87 -3.32
N GLY A 170 18.41 -38.90 -1.98
CA GLY A 170 18.78 -37.73 -1.17
C GLY A 170 17.61 -36.88 -0.66
N GLN A 171 16.36 -37.18 -1.05
CA GLN A 171 15.15 -36.53 -0.54
C GLN A 171 14.14 -37.58 -0.05
N GLY A 172 13.35 -37.21 0.97
CA GLY A 172 12.33 -38.10 1.56
C GLY A 172 10.98 -38.03 0.90
N ALA A 173 10.60 -36.84 0.41
CA ALA A 173 9.29 -36.59 -0.18
C ALA A 173 9.33 -35.54 -1.29
N ILE A 174 8.38 -35.66 -2.22
CA ILE A 174 8.01 -34.61 -3.19
C ILE A 174 6.54 -34.28 -2.98
N ILE A 175 6.26 -33.00 -2.79
CA ILE A 175 4.90 -32.47 -2.69
C ILE A 175 4.45 -31.97 -4.06
N GLY A 176 3.37 -32.53 -4.58
CA GLY A 176 2.76 -32.10 -5.84
C GLY A 176 1.55 -31.21 -5.58
N ALA A 177 1.52 -30.04 -6.22
CA ALA A 177 0.38 -29.14 -6.22
C ALA A 177 -0.43 -29.27 -7.52
N GLY A 178 -1.67 -29.72 -7.38
CA GLY A 178 -2.65 -29.85 -8.46
C GLY A 178 -3.25 -28.53 -8.92
N ALA A 179 -4.08 -28.62 -9.95
CA ALA A 179 -4.84 -27.49 -10.49
C ALA A 179 -5.82 -26.93 -9.44
N LEU A 180 -6.08 -25.62 -9.54
CA LEU A 180 -7.11 -24.94 -8.77
C LEU A 180 -8.44 -25.02 -9.52
N GLU A 181 -9.30 -25.95 -9.10
CA GLU A 181 -10.55 -26.26 -9.78
C GLU A 181 -11.72 -26.36 -8.82
N TYR A 182 -12.94 -26.25 -9.36
CA TYR A 182 -14.14 -26.62 -8.61
C TYR A 182 -14.26 -28.14 -8.56
N PRO A 183 -14.94 -28.70 -7.53
CA PRO A 183 -15.36 -30.10 -7.56
C PRO A 183 -16.06 -30.44 -8.88
N ALA A 184 -15.86 -31.68 -9.35
CA ALA A 184 -16.23 -32.10 -10.70
C ALA A 184 -17.71 -31.82 -11.01
N GLU A 185 -18.58 -32.09 -10.04
CA GLU A 185 -20.03 -31.86 -10.06
C GLU A 185 -20.43 -30.38 -10.21
N PHE A 186 -19.51 -29.43 -10.03
CA PHE A 186 -19.75 -27.98 -10.07
C PHE A 186 -18.97 -27.23 -11.16
N GLN A 187 -18.15 -27.90 -11.97
CA GLN A 187 -17.30 -27.23 -12.98
C GLN A 187 -18.07 -26.48 -14.07
N GLY A 188 -19.34 -26.83 -14.31
CA GLY A 188 -20.24 -26.16 -15.25
C GLY A 188 -21.30 -25.28 -14.61
N ALA A 189 -21.30 -25.12 -13.28
CA ALA A 189 -22.25 -24.24 -12.60
C ALA A 189 -21.92 -22.77 -12.89
N SER A 190 -22.95 -21.91 -12.95
CA SER A 190 -22.73 -20.46 -13.08
C SER A 190 -21.96 -19.91 -11.88
N GLU A 191 -21.20 -18.83 -12.07
CA GLU A 191 -20.45 -18.21 -10.97
C GLU A 191 -21.37 -17.75 -9.83
N GLU A 192 -22.57 -17.25 -10.16
CA GLU A 192 -23.61 -16.89 -9.19
C GLU A 192 -24.06 -18.12 -8.39
N ARG A 193 -24.35 -19.25 -9.06
CA ARG A 193 -24.74 -20.49 -8.37
C ARG A 193 -23.65 -21.01 -7.45
N ILE A 194 -22.38 -20.88 -7.85
CA ILE A 194 -21.22 -21.22 -7.02
C ILE A 194 -21.17 -20.34 -5.77
N ALA A 195 -21.39 -19.03 -5.92
CA ALA A 195 -21.39 -18.07 -4.81
C ALA A 195 -22.57 -18.31 -3.85
N ASP A 196 -23.77 -18.56 -4.39
CA ASP A 196 -24.96 -18.86 -3.60
C ASP A 196 -24.76 -20.09 -2.73
N LEU A 197 -24.25 -21.17 -3.33
CA LEU A 197 -23.98 -22.44 -2.64
C LEU A 197 -22.74 -22.40 -1.74
N GLY A 198 -21.95 -21.32 -1.77
CA GLY A 198 -20.72 -21.21 -0.98
C GLY A 198 -19.65 -22.23 -1.39
N ILE A 199 -19.48 -22.50 -2.69
CA ILE A 199 -18.55 -23.52 -3.17
C ILE A 199 -17.20 -22.89 -3.51
N GLY A 200 -16.15 -23.31 -2.81
CA GLY A 200 -14.78 -22.87 -3.08
C GLY A 200 -14.06 -23.78 -4.07
N LYS A 201 -13.11 -23.22 -4.81
CA LYS A 201 -12.10 -24.05 -5.50
C LYS A 201 -11.28 -24.84 -4.49
N HIS A 202 -10.84 -26.02 -4.88
CA HIS A 202 -9.86 -26.80 -4.14
C HIS A 202 -8.62 -27.04 -5.00
N MET A 203 -7.55 -27.49 -4.35
CA MET A 203 -6.41 -28.10 -5.02
C MET A 203 -6.18 -29.48 -4.45
N THR A 204 -5.66 -30.40 -5.26
CA THR A 204 -5.17 -31.67 -4.75
C THR A 204 -3.69 -31.54 -4.42
N LEU A 205 -3.32 -31.80 -3.15
CA LEU A 205 -1.93 -32.00 -2.77
C LEU A 205 -1.61 -33.48 -2.71
N THR A 206 -0.51 -33.86 -3.34
CA THR A 206 0.08 -35.19 -3.25
C THR A 206 1.37 -35.14 -2.46
N SER A 207 1.64 -36.18 -1.70
CA SER A 207 2.92 -36.44 -1.05
C SER A 207 3.41 -37.78 -1.54
N THR A 208 4.40 -37.80 -2.44
CA THR A 208 5.10 -39.02 -2.82
C THR A 208 6.35 -39.15 -1.95
N TYR A 209 6.43 -40.22 -1.16
CA TYR A 209 7.44 -40.38 -0.11
C TYR A 209 8.10 -41.76 -0.17
N ASP A 210 9.33 -41.85 0.36
CA ASP A 210 10.05 -43.11 0.53
C ASP A 210 9.45 -43.92 1.68
N HIS A 211 8.77 -45.02 1.35
CA HIS A 211 8.03 -45.80 2.33
C HIS A 211 8.95 -46.61 3.27
N ARG A 212 10.27 -46.63 3.02
CA ARG A 212 11.25 -47.23 3.95
C ARG A 212 11.43 -46.39 5.21
N ILE A 213 11.26 -45.07 5.13
CA ILE A 213 11.58 -44.14 6.21
C ILE A 213 10.42 -43.24 6.63
N ILE A 214 9.38 -43.10 5.80
CA ILE A 214 8.20 -42.29 6.07
C ILE A 214 6.97 -43.18 6.04
N GLN A 215 6.16 -43.13 7.09
CA GLN A 215 4.92 -43.90 7.21
C GLN A 215 3.76 -43.18 6.52
N GLY A 216 2.80 -43.93 5.98
CA GLY A 216 1.63 -43.34 5.31
C GLY A 216 0.75 -42.47 6.20
N ALA A 217 0.62 -42.83 7.49
CA ALA A 217 -0.07 -42.01 8.48
C ALA A 217 0.63 -40.64 8.67
N GLU A 218 1.95 -40.63 8.78
CA GLU A 218 2.75 -39.41 8.93
C GLU A 218 2.67 -38.51 7.69
N SER A 219 2.78 -39.09 6.50
CA SER A 219 2.59 -38.36 5.24
C SER A 219 1.16 -37.78 5.12
N GLY A 220 0.16 -38.53 5.58
CA GLY A 220 -1.23 -38.07 5.65
C GLY A 220 -1.43 -36.93 6.65
N ASP A 221 -0.82 -36.99 7.83
CA ASP A 221 -0.85 -35.93 8.84
C ASP A 221 -0.06 -34.70 8.40
N PHE A 222 1.06 -34.87 7.70
CA PHE A 222 1.81 -33.77 7.10
C PHE A 222 0.93 -32.95 6.14
N LEU A 223 0.23 -33.61 5.22
CA LEU A 223 -0.73 -32.93 4.33
C LEU A 223 -1.90 -32.30 5.11
N ARG A 224 -2.22 -32.81 6.31
CA ARG A 224 -3.30 -32.28 7.17
C ARG A 224 -2.86 -30.97 7.80
N THR A 225 -1.62 -30.92 8.25
CA THR A 225 -1.02 -29.71 8.81
C THR A 225 -0.85 -28.64 7.73
N VAL A 226 -0.42 -29.00 6.51
CA VAL A 226 -0.41 -28.03 5.38
C VAL A 226 -1.82 -27.49 5.09
N HIS A 227 -2.84 -28.35 5.09
CA HIS A 227 -4.25 -27.90 4.97
C HIS A 227 -4.60 -26.91 6.09
N GLN A 228 -4.32 -27.25 7.34
CA GLN A 228 -4.63 -26.41 8.51
C GLN A 228 -3.92 -25.06 8.44
N LEU A 229 -2.65 -25.02 8.07
CA LEU A 229 -1.88 -23.78 7.90
C LEU A 229 -2.49 -22.87 6.83
N LEU A 230 -2.91 -23.43 5.69
CA LEU A 230 -3.55 -22.68 4.61
C LEU A 230 -4.97 -22.17 4.95
N LEU A 231 -5.51 -22.55 6.11
CA LEU A 231 -6.77 -22.04 6.68
C LEU A 231 -6.57 -21.28 8.00
N SER A 232 -5.33 -21.18 8.50
CA SER A 232 -5.02 -20.67 9.83
C SER A 232 -4.96 -19.15 9.86
N ASP A 233 -5.53 -18.56 10.91
CA ASP A 233 -5.45 -17.12 11.15
C ASP A 233 -3.99 -16.67 11.38
N ASP A 234 -3.27 -17.33 12.29
CA ASP A 234 -1.88 -17.01 12.63
C ASP A 234 -0.93 -17.06 11.42
N PHE A 235 -1.11 -18.04 10.52
CA PHE A 235 -0.29 -18.19 9.32
C PHE A 235 -0.42 -16.97 8.39
N PHE A 236 -1.64 -16.46 8.19
CA PHE A 236 -1.85 -15.28 7.37
C PHE A 236 -1.52 -13.98 8.09
N ASP A 237 -1.68 -13.91 9.42
CA ASP A 237 -1.22 -12.75 10.21
C ASP A 237 0.30 -12.57 10.12
N ASP A 238 1.03 -13.68 10.18
CA ASP A 238 2.48 -13.69 10.01
C ASP A 238 2.87 -13.22 8.59
N ILE A 239 2.21 -13.73 7.55
CA ILE A 239 2.44 -13.31 6.16
C ILE A 239 2.16 -11.82 5.98
N PHE A 240 1.02 -11.32 6.46
CA PHE A 240 0.64 -9.91 6.30
C PHE A 240 1.61 -8.98 7.04
N ARG A 241 2.02 -9.38 8.26
CA ARG A 241 3.02 -8.66 9.04
C ARG A 241 4.37 -8.58 8.33
N GLU A 242 4.88 -9.71 7.81
CA GLU A 242 6.14 -9.78 7.07
C GLU A 242 6.12 -8.94 5.78
N LEU A 243 4.95 -8.83 5.14
CA LEU A 243 4.76 -7.99 3.96
C LEU A 243 4.46 -6.52 4.28
N GLY A 244 4.34 -6.16 5.56
CA GLY A 244 3.99 -4.81 5.99
C GLY A 244 2.59 -4.37 5.59
N ILE A 245 1.69 -5.33 5.34
CA ILE A 245 0.29 -5.09 4.98
C ILE A 245 -0.44 -4.69 6.27
N PRO A 246 -1.03 -3.49 6.35
CA PRO A 246 -1.64 -3.02 7.58
C PRO A 246 -2.99 -3.67 7.88
N TYR A 247 -3.69 -4.18 6.86
CA TYR A 247 -5.06 -4.69 6.97
C TYR A 247 -5.12 -6.09 7.57
N GLU A 248 -6.26 -6.42 8.17
CA GLU A 248 -6.56 -7.78 8.57
C GLU A 248 -6.65 -8.73 7.35
N PRO A 249 -6.05 -9.94 7.43
CA PRO A 249 -6.30 -10.99 6.45
C PRO A 249 -7.79 -11.38 6.39
N VAL A 250 -8.21 -11.86 5.23
CA VAL A 250 -9.47 -12.61 5.13
C VAL A 250 -9.34 -13.83 6.06
N ARG A 251 -10.40 -14.09 6.83
CA ARG A 251 -10.46 -15.17 7.82
C ARG A 251 -11.31 -16.33 7.35
N TRP A 252 -10.90 -17.56 7.66
CA TRP A 252 -11.71 -18.74 7.40
C TRP A 252 -12.78 -18.87 8.48
N ARG A 253 -14.04 -18.70 8.08
CA ARG A 253 -15.21 -18.81 8.96
C ARG A 253 -16.29 -19.62 8.25
N ILE A 254 -17.18 -20.21 9.03
CA ILE A 254 -18.37 -20.91 8.50
C ILE A 254 -19.28 -19.86 7.87
N ASP A 255 -19.88 -20.17 6.71
CA ASP A 255 -20.85 -19.28 6.06
C ASP A 255 -22.00 -18.95 7.01
N ASN A 256 -22.37 -17.67 7.07
CA ASN A 256 -23.49 -17.24 7.87
C ASN A 256 -24.80 -17.72 7.20
N PRO A 257 -25.71 -18.42 7.92
CA PRO A 257 -26.93 -18.96 7.34
C PRO A 257 -28.02 -17.91 7.03
N ASP A 258 -27.84 -16.66 7.44
CA ASP A 258 -28.80 -15.58 7.22
C ASP A 258 -29.06 -15.33 5.74
N SER A 259 -30.26 -14.86 5.42
CA SER A 259 -30.68 -14.63 4.03
C SER A 259 -29.85 -13.53 3.37
N ILE A 260 -29.84 -13.50 2.03
CA ILE A 260 -29.20 -12.41 1.28
C ILE A 260 -29.80 -11.05 1.64
N VAL A 261 -31.10 -10.99 1.95
CA VAL A 261 -31.80 -9.76 2.33
C VAL A 261 -31.28 -9.23 3.67
N ASP A 262 -31.14 -10.11 4.66
CA ASP A 262 -30.62 -9.74 5.99
C ASP A 262 -29.15 -9.30 5.90
N LYS A 263 -28.34 -10.04 5.12
CA LYS A 263 -26.95 -9.69 4.87
C LYS A 263 -26.82 -8.36 4.11
N ASN A 264 -27.73 -8.05 3.19
CA ASN A 264 -27.71 -6.78 2.45
C ASN A 264 -27.88 -5.58 3.38
N ALA A 265 -28.69 -5.67 4.43
CA ALA A 265 -28.81 -4.61 5.43
C ALA A 265 -27.44 -4.32 6.10
N ARG A 266 -26.71 -5.38 6.48
CA ARG A 266 -25.37 -5.28 7.08
C ARG A 266 -24.33 -4.75 6.10
N VAL A 267 -24.44 -5.09 4.81
CA VAL A 267 -23.58 -4.49 3.77
C VAL A 267 -23.80 -2.98 3.66
N LEU A 268 -25.05 -2.51 3.73
CA LEU A 268 -25.36 -1.07 3.73
C LEU A 268 -24.84 -0.37 5.01
N GLU A 269 -24.96 -1.00 6.18
CA GLU A 269 -24.36 -0.53 7.43
C GLU A 269 -22.83 -0.41 7.32
N LEU A 270 -22.18 -1.42 6.75
CA LEU A 270 -20.73 -1.42 6.53
C LEU A 270 -20.31 -0.31 5.55
N ILE A 271 -21.03 -0.11 4.44
CA ILE A 271 -20.79 0.99 3.50
C ILE A 271 -20.85 2.34 4.22
N ALA A 272 -21.89 2.55 5.04
CA ALA A 272 -22.03 3.77 5.82
C ALA A 272 -20.88 3.94 6.84
N ALA A 273 -20.45 2.86 7.49
CA ALA A 273 -19.34 2.89 8.43
C ALA A 273 -18.04 3.33 7.76
N TYR A 274 -17.70 2.81 6.57
CA TYR A 274 -16.52 3.23 5.82
C TYR A 274 -16.58 4.70 5.41
N ARG A 275 -17.72 5.18 4.92
CA ARG A 275 -17.91 6.60 4.54
C ARG A 275 -17.76 7.55 5.73
N ASN A 276 -18.25 7.15 6.90
CA ASN A 276 -18.21 7.97 8.11
C ASN A 276 -16.88 7.91 8.87
N ARG A 277 -16.24 6.73 8.90
CA ARG A 277 -15.16 6.41 9.86
C ARG A 277 -13.95 5.74 9.23
N GLY A 278 -13.94 5.50 7.92
CA GLY A 278 -12.81 4.88 7.22
C GLY A 278 -11.50 5.66 7.42
N HIS A 279 -11.58 6.98 7.52
CA HIS A 279 -10.44 7.86 7.81
C HIS A 279 -9.68 7.48 9.10
N LEU A 280 -10.33 6.85 10.08
CA LEU A 280 -9.70 6.38 11.32
C LEU A 280 -8.74 5.20 11.09
N MET A 281 -8.95 4.41 10.03
CA MET A 281 -8.09 3.30 9.63
C MET A 281 -7.15 3.63 8.46
N ALA A 282 -7.24 4.83 7.88
CA ALA A 282 -6.40 5.24 6.76
C ALA A 282 -4.91 5.26 7.13
N ASP A 283 -4.07 4.80 6.21
CA ASP A 283 -2.61 4.72 6.26
C ASP A 283 -1.98 6.08 5.92
N THR A 284 -2.27 7.08 6.76
CA THR A 284 -1.87 8.48 6.56
C THR A 284 -0.61 8.87 7.34
N ASP A 285 -0.15 8.06 8.30
CA ASP A 285 1.06 8.32 9.08
C ASP A 285 2.27 7.63 8.42
N PRO A 286 3.20 8.36 7.78
CA PRO A 286 4.37 7.78 7.12
C PRO A 286 5.34 7.11 8.11
N LEU A 287 5.26 7.43 9.41
CA LEU A 287 6.08 6.82 10.46
C LEU A 287 5.40 5.59 11.09
N ARG A 288 4.09 5.40 10.87
CA ARG A 288 3.25 4.35 11.44
C ARG A 288 3.51 4.12 12.94
N LEU A 289 3.53 5.21 13.70
CA LEU A 289 3.84 5.18 15.13
C LEU A 289 2.77 4.40 15.92
N ASP A 290 1.50 4.63 15.59
CA ASP A 290 0.38 3.87 16.14
C ASP A 290 0.16 2.58 15.35
N LYS A 291 0.74 1.49 15.84
CA LYS A 291 0.61 0.15 15.24
C LYS A 291 -0.81 -0.42 15.34
N THR A 292 -1.67 0.14 16.20
CA THR A 292 -3.03 -0.37 16.40
C THR A 292 -4.02 0.23 15.41
N ARG A 293 -3.77 1.46 14.95
CA ARG A 293 -4.65 2.22 14.04
C ARG A 293 -5.07 1.46 12.79
N PHE A 294 -4.14 0.76 12.15
CA PHE A 294 -4.36 0.26 10.78
C PHE A 294 -4.90 -1.18 10.69
N ARG A 295 -4.90 -1.92 11.81
CA ARG A 295 -5.17 -3.37 11.81
C ARG A 295 -6.65 -3.67 11.69
N SER A 296 -7.45 -3.10 12.57
CA SER A 296 -8.89 -3.31 12.60
C SER A 296 -9.57 -2.16 13.34
N HIS A 297 -10.82 -1.92 12.96
CA HIS A 297 -11.74 -1.08 13.68
C HIS A 297 -13.06 -1.84 13.76
N PRO A 298 -13.70 -2.00 14.93
CA PRO A 298 -14.91 -2.80 15.07
C PRO A 298 -15.98 -2.43 14.04
N ASP A 299 -16.30 -1.14 13.90
CA ASP A 299 -17.30 -0.67 12.93
C ASP A 299 -16.99 -1.02 11.46
N LEU A 300 -15.71 -1.29 11.12
CA LEU A 300 -15.24 -1.54 9.75
C LEU A 300 -14.88 -3.02 9.51
N ASP A 301 -14.93 -3.86 10.54
CA ASP A 301 -14.61 -5.28 10.45
C ASP A 301 -15.77 -6.07 9.85
N VAL A 302 -15.54 -6.70 8.71
CA VAL A 302 -16.51 -7.53 7.98
C VAL A 302 -17.11 -8.62 8.86
N LEU A 303 -16.31 -9.22 9.76
CA LEU A 303 -16.79 -10.32 10.61
C LEU A 303 -17.76 -9.84 11.69
N SER A 304 -17.53 -8.66 12.26
CA SER A 304 -18.45 -8.05 13.24
C SER A 304 -19.84 -7.73 12.65
N HIS A 305 -19.92 -7.57 11.32
CA HIS A 305 -21.16 -7.41 10.56
C HIS A 305 -21.78 -8.76 10.15
N GLY A 306 -21.31 -9.89 10.69
CA GLY A 306 -21.86 -11.21 10.38
C GLY A 306 -21.69 -11.63 8.91
N LEU A 307 -20.72 -11.04 8.20
CA LEU A 307 -20.35 -11.38 6.83
C LEU A 307 -19.05 -12.18 6.85
N THR A 308 -18.86 -13.07 5.88
CA THR A 308 -17.71 -13.99 5.84
C THR A 308 -17.05 -14.01 4.47
N LEU A 309 -15.95 -14.76 4.33
CA LEU A 309 -15.30 -14.96 3.03
C LEU A 309 -16.24 -15.54 1.96
N TRP A 310 -17.30 -16.25 2.35
CA TRP A 310 -18.27 -16.85 1.44
C TRP A 310 -19.19 -15.83 0.79
N ASP A 311 -19.35 -14.66 1.41
CA ASP A 311 -20.16 -13.57 0.89
C ASP A 311 -19.40 -12.70 -0.12
N LEU A 312 -18.06 -12.80 -0.20
CA LEU A 312 -17.21 -11.96 -1.07
C LEU A 312 -17.62 -11.98 -2.54
N ASP A 313 -18.11 -13.12 -3.02
CA ASP A 313 -18.48 -13.32 -4.42
C ASP A 313 -20.01 -13.28 -4.64
N ARG A 314 -20.80 -13.09 -3.57
CA ARG A 314 -22.25 -12.86 -3.64
C ARG A 314 -22.54 -11.42 -4.02
N GLU A 315 -23.62 -11.21 -4.76
CA GLU A 315 -24.06 -9.89 -5.19
C GLU A 315 -25.03 -9.29 -4.19
N PHE A 316 -24.82 -8.02 -3.89
CA PHE A 316 -25.63 -7.23 -2.99
C PHE A 316 -26.15 -6.00 -3.71
N LYS A 317 -27.39 -5.63 -3.39
CA LYS A 317 -27.97 -4.37 -3.84
C LYS A 317 -27.26 -3.22 -3.15
N VAL A 318 -26.74 -2.30 -3.95
CA VAL A 318 -26.02 -1.11 -3.49
C VAL A 318 -26.71 0.16 -3.98
N SER A 319 -26.37 1.27 -3.32
CA SER A 319 -26.73 2.62 -3.77
C SER A 319 -25.49 3.52 -3.71
N GLY A 320 -25.27 4.30 -4.76
CA GLY A 320 -24.02 5.01 -5.00
C GLY A 320 -23.17 4.28 -6.05
N PHE A 321 -21.84 4.48 -6.03
CA PHE A 321 -20.91 3.77 -6.92
C PHE A 321 -21.16 3.96 -8.42
N GLN A 322 -21.35 5.20 -8.87
CA GLN A 322 -21.54 5.53 -10.30
C GLN A 322 -22.76 4.85 -10.95
N GLY A 323 -23.84 4.66 -10.19
CA GLY A 323 -25.11 4.14 -10.71
C GLY A 323 -25.20 2.63 -10.81
N GLN A 324 -24.25 1.88 -10.22
CA GLN A 324 -24.37 0.43 -10.08
C GLN A 324 -25.50 0.08 -9.12
N GLU A 325 -26.37 -0.86 -9.52
CA GLU A 325 -27.47 -1.34 -8.67
C GLU A 325 -27.09 -2.57 -7.83
N TYR A 326 -26.22 -3.42 -8.37
CA TYR A 326 -25.72 -4.63 -7.73
C TYR A 326 -24.21 -4.74 -7.88
N MET A 327 -23.53 -5.17 -6.82
CA MET A 327 -22.09 -5.39 -6.82
C MET A 327 -21.74 -6.61 -5.97
N LYS A 328 -20.67 -7.33 -6.34
CA LYS A 328 -20.07 -8.34 -5.47
C LYS A 328 -19.51 -7.67 -4.22
N LEU A 329 -19.64 -8.30 -3.05
CA LEU A 329 -19.11 -7.73 -1.80
C LEU A 329 -17.61 -7.44 -1.88
N ARG A 330 -16.82 -8.26 -2.60
CA ARG A 330 -15.37 -7.99 -2.77
C ARG A 330 -15.11 -6.68 -3.48
N ASP A 331 -15.96 -6.31 -4.43
CA ASP A 331 -15.78 -5.10 -5.23
C ASP A 331 -16.19 -3.88 -4.41
N VAL A 332 -17.30 -3.98 -3.66
CA VAL A 332 -17.71 -2.98 -2.66
C VAL A 332 -16.57 -2.72 -1.67
N LEU A 333 -16.04 -3.76 -1.03
CA LEU A 333 -14.94 -3.62 -0.06
C LEU A 333 -13.66 -3.08 -0.70
N SER A 334 -13.38 -3.42 -1.96
CA SER A 334 -12.23 -2.87 -2.67
C SER A 334 -12.37 -1.37 -2.88
N VAL A 335 -13.54 -0.91 -3.35
CA VAL A 335 -13.80 0.52 -3.57
C VAL A 335 -13.72 1.28 -2.24
N LEU A 336 -14.43 0.81 -1.20
CA LEU A 336 -14.44 1.46 0.12
C LEU A 336 -13.05 1.58 0.73
N ARG A 337 -12.24 0.50 0.67
CA ARG A 337 -10.86 0.55 1.18
C ARG A 337 -10.00 1.51 0.39
N ASP A 338 -10.15 1.54 -0.93
CA ASP A 338 -9.36 2.39 -1.82
C ASP A 338 -9.71 3.88 -1.64
N ALA A 339 -11.00 4.18 -1.45
CA ALA A 339 -11.53 5.50 -1.19
C ALA A 339 -11.18 6.05 0.20
N TYR A 340 -11.34 5.24 1.26
CA TYR A 340 -11.38 5.76 2.63
C TYR A 340 -10.27 5.26 3.57
N CYS A 341 -9.49 4.24 3.18
CA CYS A 341 -8.55 3.55 4.09
C CYS A 341 -7.12 3.41 3.54
N ARG A 342 -6.76 4.16 2.49
CA ARG A 342 -5.39 4.18 1.93
C ARG A 342 -4.60 5.37 2.46
N HIS A 343 -3.83 6.02 1.61
CA HIS A 343 -3.00 7.17 1.94
C HIS A 343 -3.79 8.49 2.03
N ALA A 344 -5.11 8.45 1.80
CA ALA A 344 -6.03 9.55 2.04
C ALA A 344 -7.11 9.09 3.03
N GLY A 345 -7.32 9.88 4.09
CA GLY A 345 -8.46 9.76 4.99
C GLY A 345 -9.43 10.90 4.67
N VAL A 346 -10.67 10.58 4.34
CA VAL A 346 -11.68 11.57 3.95
C VAL A 346 -12.71 11.73 5.05
N GLU A 347 -12.93 12.97 5.46
CA GLU A 347 -14.00 13.36 6.40
C GLU A 347 -14.93 14.32 5.67
N TYR A 348 -16.18 13.91 5.43
CA TYR A 348 -17.13 14.72 4.66
C TYR A 348 -18.59 14.58 5.09
N THR A 349 -18.96 13.51 5.78
CA THR A 349 -20.35 13.23 6.14
C THR A 349 -20.91 14.16 7.23
N HIS A 350 -20.07 15.03 7.78
CA HIS A 350 -20.46 16.13 8.67
C HIS A 350 -20.98 17.38 7.93
N ILE A 351 -20.79 17.46 6.60
CA ILE A 351 -21.34 18.54 5.76
C ILE A 351 -22.86 18.44 5.76
N LEU A 352 -23.58 19.57 5.87
CA LEU A 352 -25.04 19.54 5.98
C LEU A 352 -25.72 19.38 4.61
N GLU A 353 -25.11 19.91 3.56
CA GLU A 353 -25.63 19.93 2.20
C GLU A 353 -25.48 18.56 1.52
N PRO A 354 -26.57 17.84 1.21
CA PRO A 354 -26.49 16.50 0.62
C PRO A 354 -25.86 16.49 -0.78
N GLU A 355 -26.04 17.59 -1.54
CA GLU A 355 -25.46 17.74 -2.88
C GLU A 355 -23.92 17.75 -2.82
N GLN A 356 -23.33 18.40 -1.81
CA GLN A 356 -21.88 18.42 -1.61
C GLN A 356 -21.36 17.05 -1.17
N GLN A 357 -22.06 16.38 -0.24
CA GLN A 357 -21.72 15.01 0.15
C GLN A 357 -21.72 14.05 -1.04
N LYS A 358 -22.76 14.15 -1.88
CA LYS A 358 -22.89 13.33 -3.09
C LYS A 358 -21.79 13.64 -4.11
N TRP A 359 -21.49 14.91 -4.34
CA TRP A 359 -20.42 15.34 -5.25
C TRP A 359 -19.04 14.79 -4.84
N LEU A 360 -18.74 14.80 -3.53
CA LEU A 360 -17.53 14.24 -2.96
C LEU A 360 -17.51 12.72 -3.13
N GLN A 361 -18.60 12.05 -2.73
CA GLN A 361 -18.75 10.61 -2.85
C GLN A 361 -18.53 10.11 -4.28
N GLU A 362 -19.12 10.76 -5.29
CA GLU A 362 -18.99 10.39 -6.70
C GLU A 362 -17.55 10.47 -7.21
N ARG A 363 -16.75 11.41 -6.67
CA ARG A 363 -15.33 11.57 -7.03
C ARG A 363 -14.43 10.62 -6.28
N ILE A 364 -14.67 10.42 -4.98
CA ILE A 364 -13.82 9.61 -4.10
C ILE A 364 -14.02 8.11 -4.35
N GLU A 365 -15.25 7.68 -4.62
CA GLU A 365 -15.57 6.27 -4.90
C GLU A 365 -15.37 5.90 -6.38
N ALA A 366 -14.90 6.85 -7.20
CA ALA A 366 -14.56 6.59 -8.58
C ALA A 366 -13.26 5.80 -8.72
N LYS A 367 -13.19 4.98 -9.76
CA LYS A 367 -11.92 4.40 -10.16
C LYS A 367 -11.02 5.50 -10.76
N HIS A 368 -9.99 5.88 -10.03
CA HIS A 368 -8.98 6.81 -10.54
C HIS A 368 -7.96 6.12 -11.43
N ASP A 369 -7.64 6.75 -12.56
CA ASP A 369 -6.53 6.34 -13.39
C ASP A 369 -5.20 6.69 -12.74
N LYS A 370 -4.19 5.85 -13.00
CA LYS A 370 -2.85 6.14 -12.53
C LYS A 370 -2.28 7.31 -13.34
N PRO A 371 -1.56 8.25 -12.72
CA PRO A 371 -0.82 9.27 -13.45
C PRO A 371 0.08 8.62 -14.50
N THR A 372 0.19 9.25 -15.67
CA THR A 372 1.08 8.86 -16.74
C THR A 372 2.53 8.85 -16.26
N VAL A 373 3.41 8.17 -17.00
CA VAL A 373 4.85 8.16 -16.67
C VAL A 373 5.45 9.57 -16.73
N ALA A 374 4.92 10.45 -17.60
CA ALA A 374 5.36 11.84 -17.69
C ALA A 374 4.99 12.63 -16.42
N GLU A 375 3.75 12.55 -15.96
CA GLU A 375 3.29 13.19 -14.72
C GLU A 375 4.05 12.64 -13.50
N GLN A 376 4.27 11.32 -13.43
CA GLN A 376 5.09 10.72 -12.35
C GLN A 376 6.51 11.28 -12.31
N LYS A 377 7.15 11.45 -13.48
CA LYS A 377 8.49 12.04 -13.59
C LYS A 377 8.49 13.53 -13.23
N TYR A 378 7.42 14.25 -13.52
CA TYR A 378 7.26 15.65 -13.15
C TYR A 378 7.07 15.82 -11.64
N ILE A 379 6.21 15.01 -11.01
CA ILE A 379 6.09 14.96 -9.54
C ILE A 379 7.45 14.65 -8.89
N LEU A 380 8.19 13.68 -9.45
CA LEU A 380 9.54 13.35 -8.97
C LEU A 380 10.54 14.50 -9.17
N SER A 381 10.44 15.27 -10.27
CA SER A 381 11.35 16.41 -10.48
C SER A 381 11.09 17.53 -9.47
N LYS A 382 9.83 17.77 -9.07
CA LYS A 382 9.48 18.70 -8.00
C LYS A 382 10.01 18.25 -6.64
N LEU A 383 9.93 16.95 -6.33
CA LEU A 383 10.56 16.39 -5.13
C LEU A 383 12.09 16.54 -5.16
N ASN A 384 12.73 16.24 -6.29
CA ASN A 384 14.17 16.43 -6.46
C ASN A 384 14.60 17.88 -6.23
N ALA A 385 13.84 18.84 -6.77
CA ALA A 385 14.11 20.26 -6.57
C ALA A 385 13.96 20.68 -5.10
N ALA A 386 12.91 20.18 -4.43
CA ALA A 386 12.66 20.44 -3.01
C ALA A 386 13.80 19.92 -2.13
N GLU A 387 14.22 18.66 -2.31
CA GLU A 387 15.27 18.01 -1.52
C GLU A 387 16.66 18.58 -1.82
N ALA A 388 16.96 18.85 -3.10
CA ALA A 388 18.24 19.43 -3.50
C ALA A 388 18.43 20.84 -2.92
N PHE A 389 17.36 21.65 -2.89
CA PHE A 389 17.39 22.98 -2.31
C PHE A 389 17.65 22.95 -0.80
N GLU A 390 16.97 22.08 -0.05
CA GLU A 390 17.21 21.90 1.39
C GLU A 390 18.64 21.41 1.68
N THR A 391 19.10 20.41 0.92
CA THR A 391 20.46 19.85 1.04
C THR A 391 21.53 20.91 0.76
N PHE A 392 21.31 21.74 -0.26
CA PHE A 392 22.20 22.85 -0.59
C PHE A 392 22.28 23.87 0.57
N LEU A 393 21.13 24.31 1.09
CA LEU A 393 21.08 25.26 2.21
C LEU A 393 21.78 24.68 3.45
N ALA A 394 21.54 23.41 3.76
CA ALA A 394 22.18 22.72 4.89
C ALA A 394 23.71 22.65 4.73
N THR A 395 24.20 22.43 3.51
CA THR A 395 25.63 22.30 3.21
C THR A 395 26.35 23.65 3.17
N LYS A 396 25.73 24.68 2.57
CA LYS A 396 26.38 25.97 2.32
C LYS A 396 26.23 26.98 3.46
N TYR A 397 25.11 26.96 4.16
CA TYR A 397 24.80 27.92 5.22
C TYR A 397 24.71 27.24 6.60
N VAL A 398 25.79 26.55 6.96
CA VAL A 398 25.91 25.84 8.25
C VAL A 398 25.72 26.83 9.41
N GLY A 399 24.85 26.49 10.36
CA GLY A 399 24.56 27.30 11.54
C GLY A 399 23.51 28.40 11.33
N GLN A 400 23.06 28.67 10.10
CA GLN A 400 21.91 29.55 9.88
C GLN A 400 20.59 28.79 10.05
N LYS A 401 19.65 29.36 10.81
CA LYS A 401 18.28 28.82 10.92
C LYS A 401 17.57 29.00 9.57
N ARG A 402 17.10 27.89 8.98
CA ARG A 402 16.42 27.87 7.67
C ARG A 402 14.97 27.42 7.67
N PHE A 403 14.45 26.97 8.83
CA PHE A 403 13.10 26.40 8.95
C PHE A 403 12.81 25.31 7.92
N SER A 404 13.67 24.29 7.94
CA SER A 404 13.73 23.25 6.91
C SER A 404 12.41 22.56 6.64
N LEU A 405 12.22 22.20 5.37
CA LEU A 405 11.14 21.37 4.88
C LEU A 405 11.44 19.86 4.93
N GLU A 406 12.61 19.44 5.43
CA GLU A 406 13.01 18.02 5.49
C GLU A 406 11.93 17.13 6.15
N GLY A 407 11.53 16.07 5.44
CA GLY A 407 10.46 15.15 5.80
C GLY A 407 9.04 15.64 5.46
N ALA A 408 8.88 16.80 4.82
CA ALA A 408 7.61 17.35 4.34
C ALA A 408 7.72 17.91 2.91
N GLU A 409 8.69 17.44 2.13
CA GLU A 409 8.99 17.87 0.75
C GLU A 409 7.79 17.64 -0.19
N GLY A 410 6.92 16.68 0.14
CA GLY A 410 5.67 16.42 -0.58
C GLY A 410 4.72 17.62 -0.65
N VAL A 411 4.89 18.65 0.19
CA VAL A 411 4.11 19.90 0.08
C VAL A 411 4.38 20.63 -1.23
N ILE A 412 5.58 20.52 -1.81
CA ILE A 412 5.95 21.23 -3.05
C ILE A 412 5.17 20.69 -4.26
N PRO A 413 5.22 19.40 -4.61
CA PRO A 413 4.37 18.88 -5.69
C PRO A 413 2.87 18.99 -5.38
N MET A 414 2.46 19.04 -4.11
CA MET A 414 1.07 19.28 -3.74
C MET A 414 0.62 20.72 -4.06
N MET A 415 1.40 21.73 -3.67
CA MET A 415 1.13 23.13 -4.01
C MET A 415 1.18 23.36 -5.52
N ASP A 416 2.16 22.75 -6.19
CA ASP A 416 2.28 22.76 -7.65
C ASP A 416 0.99 22.26 -8.31
N ALA A 417 0.45 21.12 -7.87
CA ALA A 417 -0.80 20.57 -8.39
C ALA A 417 -2.03 21.46 -8.10
N VAL A 418 -2.08 22.15 -6.96
CA VAL A 418 -3.16 23.11 -6.65
C VAL A 418 -3.12 24.28 -7.63
N ILE A 419 -1.93 24.85 -7.88
CA ILE A 419 -1.75 25.99 -8.79
C ILE A 419 -2.01 25.56 -10.24
N ASP A 420 -1.53 24.38 -10.64
CA ASP A 420 -1.76 23.79 -11.95
C ASP A 420 -3.25 23.59 -12.24
N GLN A 421 -4.02 23.11 -11.25
CA GLN A 421 -5.48 22.99 -11.39
C GLN A 421 -6.21 24.33 -11.38
N SER A 422 -5.74 25.32 -10.62
CA SER A 422 -6.26 26.69 -10.71
C SER A 422 -6.04 27.27 -12.11
N ALA A 423 -4.87 27.05 -12.71
CA ALA A 423 -4.58 27.45 -14.09
C ALA A 423 -5.46 26.69 -15.11
N GLU A 424 -5.67 25.38 -14.92
CA GLU A 424 -6.55 24.57 -15.77
C GLU A 424 -7.99 25.09 -15.77
N HIS A 425 -8.45 25.58 -14.62
CA HIS A 425 -9.76 26.22 -14.47
C HIS A 425 -9.82 27.67 -14.99
N GLY A 426 -8.72 28.21 -15.51
CA GLY A 426 -8.63 29.57 -16.05
C GLY A 426 -8.84 30.64 -14.99
N LEU A 427 -8.33 30.41 -13.77
CA LEU A 427 -8.33 31.41 -12.69
C LEU A 427 -7.17 32.40 -12.87
N ASP A 428 -7.29 33.60 -12.30
CA ASP A 428 -6.35 34.71 -12.55
C ASP A 428 -5.11 34.65 -11.67
N GLU A 429 -5.28 34.34 -10.37
CA GLU A 429 -4.17 34.40 -9.40
C GLU A 429 -4.36 33.45 -8.21
N VAL A 430 -3.26 32.87 -7.72
CA VAL A 430 -3.19 32.18 -6.43
C VAL A 430 -2.36 33.01 -5.46
N VAL A 431 -2.98 33.44 -4.35
CA VAL A 431 -2.32 34.21 -3.29
C VAL A 431 -2.06 33.30 -2.09
N ILE A 432 -0.81 33.20 -1.69
CA ILE A 432 -0.34 32.25 -0.67
C ILE A 432 -0.12 32.97 0.66
N GLY A 433 -0.65 32.39 1.74
CA GLY A 433 -0.28 32.68 3.13
C GLY A 433 0.35 31.46 3.78
N MET A 434 1.52 31.61 4.41
CA MET A 434 2.22 30.46 5.03
C MET A 434 3.14 30.86 6.19
N PRO A 435 3.43 29.95 7.14
CA PRO A 435 4.44 30.15 8.17
C PRO A 435 5.87 30.04 7.61
N HIS A 436 6.86 30.07 8.50
CA HIS A 436 8.27 29.99 8.12
C HIS A 436 8.72 28.64 7.54
N ARG A 437 8.00 27.53 7.80
CA ARG A 437 8.47 26.17 7.46
C ARG A 437 8.44 25.95 5.95
N GLY A 438 9.60 25.68 5.36
CA GLY A 438 9.76 25.49 3.92
C GLY A 438 9.52 26.73 3.06
N ARG A 439 9.41 27.93 3.65
CA ARG A 439 9.07 29.15 2.90
C ARG A 439 10.07 29.50 1.80
N LEU A 440 11.37 29.32 2.04
CA LEU A 440 12.38 29.53 1.00
C LEU A 440 12.26 28.54 -0.15
N ASN A 441 11.84 27.31 0.17
CA ASN A 441 11.60 26.28 -0.81
C ASN A 441 10.41 26.66 -1.71
N VAL A 442 9.32 27.15 -1.12
CA VAL A 442 8.16 27.70 -1.85
C VAL A 442 8.55 28.92 -2.70
N LEU A 443 9.33 29.86 -2.15
CA LEU A 443 9.81 31.02 -2.91
C LEU A 443 10.58 30.60 -4.16
N ALA A 444 11.48 29.63 -4.06
CA ALA A 444 12.29 29.17 -5.19
C ALA A 444 11.49 28.29 -6.18
N ASN A 445 10.77 27.30 -5.66
CA ASN A 445 10.24 26.20 -6.46
C ASN A 445 8.75 26.33 -6.84
N ILE A 446 8.01 27.25 -6.20
CA ILE A 446 6.60 27.54 -6.49
C ILE A 446 6.43 28.94 -7.07
N VAL A 447 6.88 29.98 -6.34
CA VAL A 447 6.74 31.38 -6.80
C VAL A 447 7.75 31.72 -7.92
N GLY A 448 8.85 30.98 -8.02
CA GLY A 448 9.86 31.20 -9.05
C GLY A 448 10.85 32.34 -8.76
N LYS A 449 11.01 32.72 -7.48
CA LYS A 449 12.00 33.74 -7.08
C LYS A 449 13.41 33.24 -7.42
N PRO A 450 14.23 34.02 -8.16
CA PRO A 450 15.55 33.58 -8.56
C PRO A 450 16.47 33.23 -7.39
N TYR A 451 17.23 32.14 -7.52
CA TYR A 451 18.21 31.71 -6.51
C TYR A 451 19.20 32.81 -6.13
N SER A 452 19.64 33.62 -7.10
CA SER A 452 20.56 34.74 -6.86
C SER A 452 19.98 35.74 -5.85
N GLN A 453 18.70 36.08 -5.96
CA GLN A 453 18.04 37.00 -5.04
C GLN A 453 17.91 36.38 -3.63
N ILE A 454 17.50 35.12 -3.56
CA ILE A 454 17.40 34.39 -2.29
C ILE A 454 18.77 34.31 -1.60
N PHE A 455 19.84 33.97 -2.31
CA PHE A 455 21.17 33.80 -1.71
C PHE A 455 21.83 35.14 -1.37
N THR A 456 21.55 36.21 -2.09
CA THR A 456 22.00 37.56 -1.73
C THR A 456 21.47 37.98 -0.34
N GLU A 457 20.22 37.60 -0.03
CA GLU A 457 19.62 37.81 1.30
C GLU A 457 20.27 36.94 2.39
N PHE A 458 20.91 35.82 2.03
CA PHE A 458 21.69 34.99 2.96
C PHE A 458 23.08 35.53 3.24
N GLU A 459 23.71 36.16 2.26
CA GLU A 459 25.03 36.77 2.38
C GLU A 459 24.99 38.14 3.09
N GLY A 460 23.80 38.68 3.35
CA GLY A 460 23.60 39.97 4.04
C GLY A 460 23.93 41.18 3.17
N ASN A 461 24.10 40.98 1.86
CA ASN A 461 24.55 42.01 0.92
C ASN A 461 23.36 42.60 0.16
N LEU A 462 22.43 43.23 0.90
CA LEU A 462 21.20 43.79 0.33
C LEU A 462 21.52 45.01 -0.56
N ASN A 463 21.03 45.00 -1.79
CA ASN A 463 21.03 46.15 -2.70
C ASN A 463 20.36 47.37 -2.00
N PRO A 464 20.84 48.63 -2.14
CA PRO A 464 20.20 49.81 -1.55
C PRO A 464 18.68 49.94 -1.79
N ALA A 465 18.17 49.38 -2.89
CA ALA A 465 16.73 49.30 -3.17
C ALA A 465 15.97 48.29 -2.27
N LEU A 466 16.64 47.20 -1.84
CA LEU A 466 16.14 46.22 -0.86
C LEU A 466 16.35 46.66 0.60
N ALA A 467 17.17 47.70 0.82
CA ALA A 467 17.45 48.27 2.14
C ALA A 467 16.49 49.40 2.54
N HIS A 468 15.39 49.61 1.79
CA HIS A 468 14.37 50.61 2.13
C HIS A 468 13.44 50.08 3.26
N GLY A 469 13.61 50.59 4.48
CA GLY A 469 12.81 50.24 5.66
C GLY A 469 13.63 49.66 6.83
N SER A 470 12.96 49.30 7.93
CA SER A 470 13.63 48.62 9.07
C SER A 470 14.09 47.20 8.74
N GLY A 471 13.64 46.65 7.60
CA GLY A 471 13.91 45.28 7.16
C GLY A 471 13.21 44.24 8.04
N ASP A 472 12.80 43.13 7.44
CA ASP A 472 12.37 41.95 8.19
C ASP A 472 13.23 40.75 7.77
N VAL A 473 13.25 39.70 8.58
CA VAL A 473 14.00 38.49 8.25
C VAL A 473 13.47 37.90 6.93
N LYS A 474 14.38 37.36 6.10
CA LYS A 474 14.10 36.79 4.77
C LYS A 474 12.90 35.82 4.67
N TYR A 475 12.49 35.24 5.80
CA TYR A 475 11.34 34.36 5.91
C TYR A 475 10.00 35.07 6.14
N HIS A 476 9.94 36.41 6.10
CA HIS A 476 8.72 37.22 6.25
C HIS A 476 8.39 38.06 5.02
N LEU A 477 9.31 38.16 4.05
CA LEU A 477 9.12 38.95 2.84
C LEU A 477 8.18 38.26 1.85
N GLY A 478 7.34 39.06 1.18
CA GLY A 478 6.50 38.59 0.08
C GLY A 478 7.26 38.47 -1.24
N ALA A 479 6.62 37.85 -2.23
CA ALA A 479 7.13 37.74 -3.60
C ALA A 479 5.96 37.53 -4.58
N SER A 480 6.21 37.77 -5.86
CA SER A 480 5.26 37.49 -6.96
C SER A 480 6.00 36.87 -8.13
N GLY A 481 5.32 36.03 -8.89
CA GLY A 481 5.82 35.43 -10.12
C GLY A 481 4.68 34.78 -10.90
N THR A 482 4.99 34.36 -12.13
CA THR A 482 4.02 33.70 -13.02
C THR A 482 4.31 32.20 -13.07
N TYR A 483 3.28 31.39 -12.86
CA TYR A 483 3.33 29.94 -13.04
C TYR A 483 2.87 29.56 -14.45
N ILE A 484 3.59 28.65 -15.10
CA ILE A 484 3.28 28.16 -16.45
C ILE A 484 3.02 26.66 -16.33
N GLN A 485 1.89 26.18 -16.84
CA GLN A 485 1.56 24.75 -16.82
C GLN A 485 2.61 23.93 -17.56
N MET A 486 2.95 22.76 -17.01
CA MET A 486 3.91 21.84 -17.64
C MET A 486 3.28 21.07 -18.82
N PHE A 487 2.01 20.70 -18.67
CA PHE A 487 1.29 19.86 -19.65
C PHE A 487 0.06 20.55 -20.25
N GLY A 488 -0.36 21.70 -19.71
CA GLY A 488 -1.41 22.56 -20.24
C GLY A 488 -0.83 23.81 -20.91
N ASP A 489 -1.71 24.62 -21.47
CA ASP A 489 -1.35 25.82 -22.24
C ASP A 489 -1.60 27.13 -21.47
N ASN A 490 -2.11 27.07 -20.23
CA ASN A 490 -2.42 28.24 -19.43
C ASN A 490 -1.25 28.67 -18.55
N ASP A 491 -1.28 29.94 -18.14
CA ASP A 491 -0.48 30.52 -17.06
C ASP A 491 -1.39 31.07 -15.96
N ILE A 492 -0.81 31.31 -14.78
CA ILE A 492 -1.51 31.91 -13.64
C ILE A 492 -0.54 32.72 -12.78
N GLU A 493 -0.99 33.85 -12.24
CA GLU A 493 -0.17 34.61 -11.31
C GLU A 493 -0.09 33.92 -9.94
N VAL A 494 1.08 33.95 -9.33
CA VAL A 494 1.33 33.38 -8.00
C VAL A 494 2.01 34.42 -7.13
N SER A 495 1.36 34.78 -6.03
CA SER A 495 1.91 35.73 -5.07
C SER A 495 1.97 35.14 -3.66
N LEU A 496 2.98 35.52 -2.90
CA LEU A 496 3.19 35.14 -1.51
C LEU A 496 3.14 36.40 -0.65
N THR A 497 2.22 36.45 0.30
CA THR A 497 2.07 37.62 1.18
C THR A 497 3.14 37.66 2.26
N ALA A 498 3.47 38.86 2.74
CA ALA A 498 4.36 39.06 3.88
C ALA A 498 3.65 38.69 5.19
N ASN A 499 4.38 38.18 6.18
CA ASN A 499 3.81 37.78 7.47
C ASN A 499 4.80 37.95 8.63
N PRO A 500 4.34 38.30 9.83
CA PRO A 500 5.18 38.30 11.03
C PRO A 500 5.44 36.87 11.53
N SER A 501 6.24 36.74 12.60
CA SER A 501 6.43 35.46 13.31
C SER A 501 5.23 35.00 14.14
N HIS A 502 4.20 35.85 14.32
CA HIS A 502 2.95 35.46 14.98
C HIS A 502 2.19 34.50 14.05
N LEU A 503 2.27 33.20 14.35
CA LEU A 503 1.65 32.14 13.54
C LEU A 503 0.14 32.39 13.40
N GLU A 504 -0.41 32.08 12.23
CA GLU A 504 -1.82 32.26 11.83
C GLU A 504 -2.35 33.71 11.80
N ALA A 505 -1.58 34.70 12.26
CA ALA A 505 -1.99 36.11 12.22
C ALA A 505 -2.12 36.67 10.78
N VAL A 506 -1.54 35.98 9.79
CA VAL A 506 -1.61 36.34 8.38
C VAL A 506 -2.92 35.87 7.72
N ASP A 507 -3.61 34.90 8.30
CA ASP A 507 -4.80 34.26 7.71
C ASP A 507 -5.89 35.29 7.33
N PRO A 508 -6.36 36.18 8.24
CA PRO A 508 -7.36 37.18 7.87
C PRO A 508 -6.79 38.28 6.96
N VAL A 509 -5.47 38.51 6.99
CA VAL A 509 -4.81 39.48 6.09
C VAL A 509 -4.83 38.96 4.66
N LEU A 510 -4.59 37.66 4.46
CA LEU A 510 -4.66 37.02 3.17
C LEU A 510 -6.09 37.11 2.60
N GLU A 511 -7.10 36.80 3.40
CA GLU A 511 -8.50 36.86 2.93
C GLU A 511 -8.90 38.27 2.51
N GLY A 512 -8.52 39.29 3.30
CA GLY A 512 -8.73 40.68 2.93
C GLY A 512 -7.99 41.09 1.64
N LEU A 513 -6.77 40.60 1.44
CA LEU A 513 -5.98 40.86 0.24
C LEU A 513 -6.59 40.22 -1.01
N VAL A 514 -7.00 38.95 -0.91
CA VAL A 514 -7.68 38.24 -2.00
C VAL A 514 -8.99 38.92 -2.34
N ARG A 515 -9.80 39.27 -1.33
CA ARG A 515 -11.06 39.97 -1.55
C ARG A 515 -10.86 41.31 -2.26
N ALA A 516 -9.86 42.09 -1.86
CA ALA A 516 -9.54 43.36 -2.54
C ALA A 516 -9.14 43.16 -4.01
N LYS A 517 -8.40 42.10 -4.33
CA LYS A 517 -8.05 41.74 -5.72
C LYS A 517 -9.29 41.32 -6.53
N GLN A 518 -10.19 40.54 -5.92
CA GLN A 518 -11.45 40.14 -6.56
C GLN A 518 -12.33 41.36 -6.86
N ASP A 519 -12.48 42.28 -5.91
CA ASP A 519 -13.24 43.53 -6.11
C ASP A 519 -12.63 44.39 -7.23
N LEU A 520 -11.29 44.40 -7.38
CA LEU A 520 -10.60 45.12 -8.46
C LEU A 520 -10.79 44.46 -9.85
N LEU A 521 -10.93 43.13 -9.88
CA LEU A 521 -11.16 42.36 -11.11
C LEU A 521 -12.66 42.27 -11.48
N ASP A 522 -13.55 42.85 -10.66
CA ASP A 522 -15.01 42.76 -10.82
C ASP A 522 -15.50 41.30 -10.88
N VAL A 523 -14.94 40.46 -10.01
CA VAL A 523 -15.26 39.03 -9.87
C VAL A 523 -15.74 38.74 -8.45
N GLY A 524 -16.55 37.70 -8.27
CA GLY A 524 -17.05 37.31 -6.94
C GLY A 524 -18.21 38.15 -6.35
N THR A 525 -18.65 39.20 -7.04
CA THR A 525 -19.90 39.93 -6.75
C THR A 525 -21.09 39.27 -7.49
N ASP A 526 -22.29 39.30 -6.89
CA ASP A 526 -23.56 38.85 -7.50
C ASP A 526 -23.58 37.44 -8.14
N GLY A 527 -22.87 36.46 -7.56
CA GLY A 527 -22.82 35.08 -8.06
C GLY A 527 -21.84 34.86 -9.21
N GLY A 528 -20.94 35.82 -9.47
CA GLY A 528 -19.78 35.68 -10.35
C GLY A 528 -18.77 34.64 -9.85
N ARG A 529 -17.87 34.19 -10.75
CA ARG A 529 -16.77 33.26 -10.40
C ARG A 529 -15.77 33.95 -9.49
N PHE A 530 -15.12 33.19 -8.60
CA PHE A 530 -14.03 33.67 -7.75
C PHE A 530 -12.71 33.22 -8.38
N THR A 531 -12.05 34.13 -9.10
CA THR A 531 -10.86 33.82 -9.92
C THR A 531 -9.54 34.11 -9.24
N VAL A 532 -9.56 34.67 -8.02
CA VAL A 532 -8.37 34.81 -7.16
C VAL A 532 -8.51 33.86 -5.98
N VAL A 533 -7.57 32.93 -5.81
CA VAL A 533 -7.66 31.82 -4.85
C VAL A 533 -6.75 32.08 -3.63
N PRO A 534 -7.29 32.06 -2.39
CA PRO A 534 -6.46 32.01 -1.19
C PRO A 534 -5.93 30.60 -0.96
N LEU A 535 -4.60 30.45 -0.91
CA LEU A 535 -3.93 29.19 -0.53
C LEU A 535 -3.22 29.35 0.81
N MET A 536 -3.74 28.72 1.87
CA MET A 536 -3.20 28.84 3.23
C MET A 536 -2.46 27.59 3.69
N LEU A 537 -1.26 27.79 4.20
CA LEU A 537 -0.45 26.75 4.85
C LEU A 537 -0.32 27.07 6.33
N HIS A 538 -0.32 26.04 7.16
CA HIS A 538 -0.31 26.14 8.62
C HIS A 538 0.64 25.10 9.24
N GLY A 539 0.97 25.33 10.52
CA GLY A 539 1.57 24.30 11.37
C GLY A 539 0.50 23.60 12.20
N ASP A 540 0.61 22.29 12.39
CA ASP A 540 -0.38 21.48 13.12
C ASP A 540 -0.74 22.03 14.51
N ALA A 541 0.26 22.44 15.29
CA ALA A 541 0.05 22.96 16.63
C ALA A 541 -0.54 24.38 16.66
N ALA A 542 -0.20 25.21 15.67
CA ALA A 542 -0.66 26.59 15.60
C ALA A 542 -2.11 26.65 15.08
N PHE A 543 -2.42 25.86 14.05
CA PHE A 543 -3.77 25.72 13.50
C PHE A 543 -4.80 25.34 14.57
N ALA A 544 -4.46 24.39 15.46
CA ALA A 544 -5.35 23.96 16.54
C ALA A 544 -5.40 24.93 17.74
N GLY A 545 -4.37 25.77 17.92
CA GLY A 545 -4.16 26.53 19.16
C GLY A 545 -4.42 28.03 19.05
N GLN A 546 -4.42 28.61 17.85
CA GLN A 546 -4.63 30.05 17.65
C GLN A 546 -6.10 30.34 17.34
N GLY A 547 -6.74 31.17 18.16
CA GLY A 547 -8.16 31.53 18.00
C GLY A 547 -8.48 32.24 16.68
N VAL A 548 -7.51 32.96 16.11
CA VAL A 548 -7.65 33.67 14.83
C VAL A 548 -7.99 32.73 13.66
N VAL A 549 -7.62 31.44 13.74
CA VAL A 549 -8.01 30.43 12.75
C VAL A 549 -9.53 30.26 12.73
N ALA A 550 -10.15 30.09 13.91
CA ALA A 550 -11.61 29.96 14.03
C ALA A 550 -12.32 31.27 13.63
N GLU A 551 -11.76 32.42 13.99
CA GLU A 551 -12.27 33.72 13.56
C GLU A 551 -12.26 33.86 12.04
N THR A 552 -11.18 33.44 11.38
CA THR A 552 -11.02 33.52 9.91
C THR A 552 -11.94 32.53 9.19
N LEU A 553 -12.04 31.28 9.67
CA LEU A 553 -12.99 30.28 9.14
C LEU A 553 -14.44 30.78 9.21
N ASN A 554 -14.80 31.53 10.25
CA ASN A 554 -16.13 32.12 10.40
C ASN A 554 -16.42 33.22 9.35
N LEU A 555 -15.41 33.78 8.68
CA LEU A 555 -15.57 34.78 7.61
C LEU A 555 -15.91 34.18 6.25
N ALA A 556 -15.68 32.88 6.05
CA ALA A 556 -15.70 32.23 4.73
C ALA A 556 -17.02 32.39 3.94
N ASN A 557 -18.16 32.48 4.65
CA ASN A 557 -19.50 32.57 4.05
C ASN A 557 -20.23 33.89 4.34
N LEU A 558 -19.52 34.92 4.83
CA LEU A 558 -20.12 36.23 5.08
C LEU A 558 -20.08 37.10 3.81
N PRO A 559 -21.17 37.79 3.42
CA PRO A 559 -21.22 38.53 2.15
C PRO A 559 -20.08 39.55 1.94
N ALA A 560 -19.68 40.25 3.01
CA ALA A 560 -18.67 41.30 2.94
C ALA A 560 -17.21 40.81 2.96
N THR A 561 -16.97 39.55 3.35
CA THR A 561 -15.62 39.02 3.57
C THR A 561 -15.38 37.68 2.89
N ALA A 562 -16.41 37.03 2.36
CA ALA A 562 -16.29 35.79 1.62
C ALA A 562 -15.47 36.04 0.34
N PRO A 563 -14.36 35.32 0.14
CA PRO A 563 -13.65 35.25 -1.13
C PRO A 563 -14.21 34.12 -2.03
N ALA A 564 -15.34 33.54 -1.61
CA ALA A 564 -16.08 32.39 -2.12
C ALA A 564 -15.36 31.42 -3.07
N ALA A 565 -14.33 30.76 -2.54
CA ALA A 565 -13.89 29.44 -2.97
C ALA A 565 -13.34 28.71 -1.74
N PRO A 566 -13.33 27.36 -1.69
CA PRO A 566 -13.12 26.61 -0.46
C PRO A 566 -11.78 26.97 0.20
N PHE A 567 -11.85 27.23 1.50
CA PHE A 567 -10.69 27.43 2.38
C PHE A 567 -9.75 26.23 2.24
N THR A 568 -8.67 26.39 1.48
CA THR A 568 -7.70 25.31 1.26
C THR A 568 -6.59 25.49 2.27
N SER A 569 -6.73 24.83 3.43
CA SER A 569 -5.78 24.88 4.54
C SER A 569 -5.00 23.58 4.67
N TRP A 570 -3.67 23.68 4.74
CA TRP A 570 -2.79 22.51 4.89
C TRP A 570 -1.97 22.62 6.16
N SER A 571 -2.08 21.64 7.06
CA SER A 571 -1.20 21.57 8.23
C SER A 571 -0.02 20.64 7.98
N THR A 572 1.20 21.10 8.22
CA THR A 572 2.38 20.22 8.24
C THR A 572 2.73 19.89 9.69
N THR A 573 2.88 18.59 10.00
CA THR A 573 3.21 18.14 11.36
C THR A 573 4.70 18.31 11.64
N ARG A 574 5.02 19.03 12.73
CA ARG A 574 6.18 18.83 13.64
C ARG A 574 6.37 20.07 14.52
N SER A 575 5.52 20.21 15.52
CA SER A 575 5.89 20.89 16.77
C SER A 575 6.71 19.95 17.66
N VAL A 576 7.58 20.50 18.51
CA VAL A 576 8.30 19.74 19.56
C VAL A 576 7.34 19.20 20.64
N SER A 577 6.10 19.73 20.68
CA SER A 577 5.04 19.22 21.54
C SER A 577 4.24 18.11 20.84
N PRO A 578 4.10 16.92 21.45
CA PRO A 578 3.29 15.85 20.85
C PRO A 578 1.81 16.26 20.76
N PRO A 579 1.04 15.78 19.75
CA PRO A 579 -0.35 16.21 19.49
C PRO A 579 -1.31 16.10 20.69
N ARG A 580 -1.07 15.14 21.60
CA ARG A 580 -1.86 14.99 22.84
C ARG A 580 -1.71 16.15 23.83
N ARG A 581 -0.63 16.94 23.74
CA ARG A 581 -0.38 18.12 24.58
C ARG A 581 -0.75 19.44 23.89
N SER A 582 -0.81 19.49 22.57
CA SER A 582 -1.20 20.70 21.83
C SER A 582 -2.72 20.92 21.82
N THR A 583 -3.53 19.85 21.88
CA THR A 583 -5.01 19.94 21.91
C THR A 583 -5.62 20.01 23.32
N ARG A 584 -4.80 19.76 24.35
CA ARG A 584 -5.18 19.91 25.76
C ARG A 584 -4.26 20.93 26.42
N ALA A 585 -4.53 22.21 26.23
CA ALA A 585 -4.03 23.21 27.17
C ALA A 585 -4.82 23.08 28.49
N PRO A 586 -4.20 22.76 29.65
CA PRO A 586 -4.86 22.98 30.92
C PRO A 586 -5.03 24.49 31.15
N PRO A 587 -6.01 24.95 31.94
CA PRO A 587 -6.15 26.36 32.25
C PRO A 587 -4.95 26.80 33.10
N SER A 588 -3.90 27.34 32.46
CA SER A 588 -2.78 27.91 33.20
C SER A 588 -3.16 29.30 33.66
N THR A 589 -3.54 29.40 34.93
CA THR A 589 -3.44 30.63 35.71
C THR A 589 -1.97 31.09 35.68
N ALA A 590 -1.69 32.18 34.97
CA ALA A 590 -0.39 32.84 35.01
C ALA A 590 -0.16 33.44 36.40
N PRO A 591 0.96 33.17 37.09
CA PRO A 591 1.41 34.02 38.18
C PRO A 591 2.08 35.24 37.58
N ILE A 592 1.47 36.40 37.79
CA ILE A 592 2.10 37.71 37.62
C ILE A 592 3.31 37.76 38.56
N SER A 593 4.54 37.75 38.02
CA SER A 593 5.71 38.19 38.76
C SER A 593 6.14 39.55 38.25
N ARG A 594 5.85 40.59 39.04
CA ARG A 594 6.52 41.89 38.97
C ARG A 594 8.01 41.70 39.25
N LYS A 595 8.87 42.24 38.38
CA LYS A 595 9.98 43.11 38.75
C LYS A 595 10.33 44.00 37.58
#